data_AF-A0A377TIR9-F1
#
_entry.id   AF-A0A377TIR9-F1
#
_cell.length_a   1.000
_cell.length_b   1.000
_cell.length_c   1.000
_cell.angle_alpha   90.00
_cell.angle_beta   90.00
_cell.angle_gamma   90.00
#
_symmetry.space_group_name_H-M   'P 1'
#
loop_
_entity.id
_entity.type
_entity.pdbx_description
1 polymer ?
#
loop_
_entity_poly.entity_id
_entity_poly.type
_entity_poly.pdbx_seq_one_letter_code
_entity_poly.pdbx_strand_id
1 'polypeptide(L)' 'MRTAELLLEVNLGATAIGTRLNTPDGYQQLAVQKLAEVSNLPVVPAEDLIEATSGLRGVRYGSQLAETPGGETVQDL' A
#
# COMPACT_ATOMS: atom_id res chain seq x y z
N MET A 1 -9.07 -5.76 14.03
CA MET A 1 -8.56 -4.49 13.49
C MET A 1 -7.47 -4.82 12.47
N ARG A 2 -7.76 -4.78 11.17
CA ARG A 2 -6.82 -5.18 10.10
C ARG A 2 -6.42 -4.03 9.16
N THR A 3 -7.14 -2.91 9.22
CA THR A 3 -6.96 -1.75 8.34
C THR A 3 -5.69 -0.95 8.65
N ALA A 4 -5.21 -0.97 9.90
CA ALA A 4 -4.02 -0.23 10.30
C ALA A 4 -2.73 -0.81 9.69
N GLU A 5 -2.69 -2.12 9.42
CA GLU A 5 -1.54 -2.79 8.80
C GLU A 5 -1.32 -2.31 7.35
N LEU A 6 -2.40 -2.00 6.63
CA LEU A 6 -2.33 -1.44 5.27
C LEU A 6 -1.75 -0.01 5.23
N LEU A 7 -1.80 0.71 6.35
CA LEU A 7 -1.18 2.04 6.47
C LEU A 7 0.34 1.96 6.70
N LEU A 8 0.86 0.78 7.03
CA LEU A 8 2.28 0.53 7.24
C LEU A 8 2.99 0.06 5.96
N GLU A 9 2.25 -0.24 4.89
CA GLU A 9 2.81 -0.46 3.56
C GLU A 9 3.05 0.88 2.85
N VAL A 10 4.30 1.16 2.47
CA VAL A 10 4.69 2.43 1.84
C VAL A 10 5.30 2.23 0.46
N ASN A 11 5.05 3.19 -0.43
CA ASN A 11 5.52 3.18 -1.82
C ASN A 11 6.84 3.97 -2.03
N LEU A 12 7.67 4.12 -1.00
CA LEU A 12 8.95 4.83 -1.13
C LEU A 12 9.83 4.19 -2.21
N GLY A 13 10.37 5.00 -3.12
CA GLY A 13 11.16 4.52 -4.28
C GLY A 13 10.33 4.18 -5.52
N ALA A 14 9.00 4.27 -5.45
CA ALA A 14 8.11 4.16 -6.60
C ALA A 14 8.32 5.23 -7.68
N THR A 15 8.76 6.43 -7.26
CA THR A 15 8.86 7.66 -8.07
C THR A 15 7.48 8.18 -8.51
N ALA A 16 7.35 8.70 -9.73
CA ALA A 16 6.15 9.39 -10.19
C ALA A 16 4.94 8.47 -10.43
N ILE A 17 5.17 7.24 -10.93
CA ILE A 17 4.10 6.32 -11.34
C ILE A 17 4.33 4.85 -10.94
N GLY A 18 5.26 4.57 -10.02
CA GLY A 18 5.53 3.19 -9.56
C GLY A 18 6.56 2.39 -10.35
N THR A 19 7.18 2.99 -11.37
CA THR A 19 8.16 2.30 -12.25
C THR A 19 9.57 2.24 -11.70
N ARG A 20 9.87 2.92 -10.58
CA ARG A 20 11.22 3.08 -10.02
C ARG A 20 12.20 3.82 -10.97
N LEU A 21 11.71 4.59 -11.93
CA LEU A 21 12.58 5.35 -12.83
C LEU A 21 13.41 6.37 -12.03
N ASN A 22 14.73 6.33 -12.18
CA ASN A 22 15.70 7.14 -11.42
C ASN A 22 15.82 6.77 -9.92
N THR A 23 15.29 5.62 -9.49
CA THR A 23 15.54 5.11 -8.14
C THR A 23 16.85 4.31 -8.15
N PRO A 24 17.87 4.70 -7.37
CA PRO A 24 19.09 3.91 -7.22
C PRO A 24 18.79 2.55 -6.59
N ASP A 25 19.60 1.55 -6.95
CA ASP A 25 19.53 0.23 -6.32
C ASP A 25 19.69 0.34 -4.80
N GLY A 26 18.84 -0.37 -4.05
CA GLY A 26 18.86 -0.35 -2.59
C GLY A 26 18.19 0.87 -1.93
N TYR A 27 17.80 1.91 -2.70
CA TYR A 27 17.14 3.09 -2.15
C TYR A 27 15.86 2.73 -1.39
N GLN A 28 15.02 1.87 -1.97
CA GLN A 28 13.74 1.49 -1.37
C GLN A 28 13.93 0.85 0.01
N GLN A 29 14.86 -0.10 0.13
CA GLN A 29 15.16 -0.78 1.39
C GLN A 29 15.70 0.21 2.43
N LEU A 30 16.66 1.05 2.04
CA LEU A 30 17.26 2.03 2.95
C LEU A 30 16.23 3.08 3.42
N ALA A 31 15.40 3.59 2.51
CA ALA A 31 14.39 4.60 2.82
C ALA A 31 13.31 4.06 3.76
N VAL A 32 12.82 2.83 3.50
CA VAL A 32 11.83 2.19 4.39
C VAL A 32 12.43 1.88 5.75
N GLN A 33 13.65 1.36 5.80
CA GLN A 33 14.35 1.13 7.08
C GLN A 33 14.46 2.44 7.88
N LYS A 34 14.90 3.53 7.26
CA LYS A 34 15.03 4.83 7.92
C LYS A 34 13.67 5.36 8.38
N LEU A 35 12.62 5.18 7.59
CA LEU A 35 11.27 5.58 7.98
C LEU A 35 10.77 4.79 9.20
N ALA A 36 11.02 3.47 9.24
CA ALA A 36 10.69 2.65 10.39
C ALA A 36 11.45 3.09 11.65
N GLU A 37 12.75 3.40 11.52
CA GLU A 37 13.58 3.90 12.63
C GLU A 37 13.05 5.23 13.21
N VAL A 38 12.70 6.21 12.38
CA VAL A 38 12.25 7.54 12.87
C VAL A 38 10.80 7.56 13.34
N SER A 39 9.94 6.70 12.79
CA SER A 39 8.52 6.63 13.16
C SER A 39 8.26 5.67 14.32
N ASN A 40 9.20 4.76 14.60
CA ASN A 40 9.02 3.64 15.52
C ASN A 40 7.79 2.77 15.18
N LEU A 41 7.48 2.67 13.89
CA LEU A 41 6.39 1.85 13.35
C LEU A 41 6.98 0.73 12.48
N PRO A 42 6.32 -0.45 12.40
CA PRO A 42 6.79 -1.56 11.59
C PRO A 42 6.41 -1.36 10.12
N VAL A 43 6.96 -0.31 9.51
CA VAL A 43 6.72 0.07 8.12
C VAL A 43 7.43 -0.91 7.17
N VAL A 44 6.75 -1.32 6.11
CA VAL A 44 7.24 -2.28 5.10
C VAL A 44 7.08 -1.71 3.68
N PRO A 45 7.95 -2.09 2.73
CA PRO A 45 7.77 -1.66 1.35
C PRO A 45 6.53 -2.32 0.73
N ALA A 46 5.76 -1.56 -0.05
CA ALA A 46 4.70 -2.13 -0.87
C ALA A 46 5.28 -3.07 -1.94
N GLU A 47 4.63 -4.22 -2.13
CA GLU A 47 5.02 -5.24 -3.11
C GLU A 47 4.80 -4.76 -4.56
N ASP A 48 3.64 -4.15 -4.82
CA ASP A 48 3.31 -3.52 -6.10
C ASP A 48 3.32 -1.98 -5.98
N LEU A 49 4.35 -1.37 -6.54
CA LEU A 49 4.55 0.08 -6.52
C LEU A 49 3.66 0.83 -7.51
N ILE A 50 3.20 0.21 -8.59
CA ILE A 50 2.27 0.85 -9.52
C ILE A 50 0.91 0.99 -8.83
N GLU A 51 0.42 -0.11 -8.24
CA GLU A 51 -0.82 -0.08 -7.47
C GLU A 51 -0.71 0.88 -6.27
N ALA A 52 0.39 0.82 -5.51
CA ALA A 52 0.57 1.66 -4.34
C ALA A 52 0.74 3.16 -4.69
N THR A 53 1.26 3.50 -5.87
CA THR A 53 1.33 4.90 -6.35
C THR A 53 -0.02 5.41 -6.84
N SER A 54 -0.87 4.53 -7.38
CA SER A 54 -2.24 4.89 -7.78
C SER A 54 -3.16 5.25 -6.61
N GLY A 55 -2.71 5.07 -5.36
CA GLY A 55 -3.44 5.44 -4.13
C GLY A 55 -4.69 4.61 -3.84
N LEU A 56 -5.04 3.67 -4.74
CA LEU A 56 -6.29 2.92 -4.69
C LEU A 56 -6.30 1.84 -3.60
N ARG A 57 -5.13 1.36 -3.17
CA ARG A 57 -5.00 0.23 -2.24
C ARG A 57 -5.64 0.54 -0.87
N GLY A 58 -5.32 1.66 -0.23
CA GLY A 58 -5.86 2.01 1.09
C GLY A 58 -7.37 2.27 1.10
N VAL A 59 -7.91 2.89 0.03
CA VAL A 59 -9.34 3.23 -0.07
C VAL A 59 -10.19 2.00 -0.40
N ARG A 60 -9.75 1.12 -1.31
CA ARG A 60 -10.52 -0.08 -1.70
C ARG A 60 -10.69 -1.10 -0.58
N TYR A 61 -9.64 -1.34 0.21
CA TYR A 61 -9.74 -2.25 1.35
C TYR A 61 -10.54 -1.63 2.50
N GLY A 62 -10.44 -0.31 2.71
CA GLY A 62 -11.27 0.41 3.69
C GLY A 62 -12.77 0.33 3.38
N SER A 63 -13.15 0.42 2.10
CA SER A 63 -14.55 0.26 1.67
C SER A 63 -15.05 -1.19 1.75
N GLN A 64 -14.23 -2.19 1.37
CA GLN A 64 -14.64 -3.60 1.44
C GLN A 64 -14.79 -4.13 2.86
N LEU A 65 -14.03 -3.62 3.84
CA LEU A 65 -14.20 -3.99 5.25
C LEU A 65 -15.37 -3.26 5.93
N ALA A 66 -15.92 -2.22 5.30
CA ALA A 66 -17.12 -1.53 5.77
C ALA A 66 -18.42 -2.20 5.29
N GLU A 67 -18.34 -3.10 4.31
CA GLU A 67 -19.47 -3.90 3.85
C GLU A 67 -19.47 -5.26 4.58
N THR A 68 -20.30 -5.36 5.61
CA THR A 68 -20.60 -6.64 6.28
C THR A 68 -21.24 -7.65 5.31
N PRO A 69 -21.03 -8.97 5.51
CA PRO A 69 -21.52 -10.01 4.60
C PRO A 69 -23.05 -10.12 4.69
N GLY A 70 -23.73 -9.75 3.60
CA GLY A 70 -25.19 -9.88 3.48
C GLY A 70 -25.83 -9.27 2.23
N GLY A 71 -25.07 -9.01 1.17
CA GLY A 71 -25.60 -8.47 -0.08
C GLY A 71 -25.66 -9.56 -1.15
N GLU A 72 -26.86 -9.85 -1.63
CA GLU A 72 -27.21 -10.88 -2.59
C GLU A 72 -26.35 -10.83 -3.87
N THR A 73 -25.87 -11.98 -4.31
CA THR A 73 -25.32 -12.16 -5.67
C THR A 73 -26.45 -12.04 -6.68
N VAL A 74 -26.50 -10.93 -7.41
CA VAL A 74 -27.17 -10.90 -8.71
C VAL A 74 -26.26 -11.55 -9.75
N GLN A 75 -26.51 -12.83 -10.00
CA GLN A 75 -26.25 -13.41 -11.31
C GLN A 75 -27.21 -12.78 -12.31
N ASP A 76 -26.71 -12.58 -13.53
CA ASP A 76 -27.43 -12.28 -14.78
C ASP A 76 -27.92 -10.83 -14.98
N LEU A 77 -27.14 -10.07 -15.79
CA LEU A 77 -27.51 -9.57 -17.13
C LEU A 77 -26.26 -9.08 -17.89
#